data_AF-A0A9E2NXY3-F1
#
_entry.id   AF-A0A9E2NXY3-F1
#
_cell.length_a   1.000
_cell.length_b   1.000
_cell.length_c   1.000
_cell.angle_alpha   90.00
_cell.angle_beta   90.00
_cell.angle_gamma   90.00
#
_symmetry.space_group_name_H-M   'P 1'
#
loop_
_entity.id
_entity.type
_entity.pdbx_description
1 polymer ?
#
loop_
_entity_poly.entity_id
_entity_poly.type
_entity_poly.pdbx_seq_one_letter_code
_entity_poly.pdbx_strand_id
1 'polypeptide(L)' 'MGFWVCNECEGKLKIILTEILLKDYNIDKKGKPIGKCLKKSLSKEYNQVNYHCTKCGRSYFSDTKLVDVAKWQEKER' A
#
# COMPACT_ATOMS: atom_id res chain seq x y z
N MET A 1 -18.30 -15.38 -0.38
CA MET A 1 -17.21 -14.38 -0.60
C MET A 1 -17.58 -13.14 0.21
N GLY A 2 -16.76 -12.67 1.14
CA GLY A 2 -17.07 -11.50 1.98
C GLY A 2 -16.15 -10.30 1.71
N PHE A 3 -16.32 -9.23 2.48
CA PHE A 3 -15.47 -8.04 2.42
C PHE A 3 -15.39 -7.35 3.78
N TRP A 4 -14.31 -6.59 4.02
CA TRP A 4 -14.15 -5.78 5.21
C TRP A 4 -14.86 -4.44 5.07
N VAL A 5 -15.58 -4.03 6.12
CA VAL A 5 -16.24 -2.73 6.22
C VAL A 5 -15.79 -1.97 7.45
N CYS A 6 -15.66 -0.65 7.32
CA CYS A 6 -15.17 0.24 8.36
C CYS A 6 -16.19 0.33 9.50
N ASN A 7 -15.71 0.23 10.74
CA ASN A 7 -16.60 0.25 11.90
C ASN A 7 -17.35 1.59 12.05
N GLU A 8 -16.79 2.69 11.55
CA GLU A 8 -17.38 4.02 11.74
C GLU A 8 -18.38 4.44 10.66
N CYS A 9 -18.21 3.98 9.42
CA CYS A 9 -19.04 4.45 8.30
C CYS A 9 -19.58 3.32 7.42
N GLU A 10 -19.22 2.08 7.72
CA GLU A 10 -19.61 0.86 6.99
C GLU A 10 -19.15 0.86 5.52
N GLY A 11 -18.24 1.75 5.16
CA GLY A 11 -17.60 1.77 3.86
C GLY A 11 -16.63 0.61 3.70
N LYS A 12 -16.56 0.05 2.49
CA LYS A 12 -15.63 -1.04 2.15
C LYS A 12 -14.18 -0.59 2.34
N LEU A 13 -13.36 -1.46 2.95
CA LEU A 13 -11.91 -1.25 3.01
C LEU A 13 -11.20 -1.84 1.80
N LYS A 14 -10.12 -1.19 1.40
CA LYS A 14 -9.13 -1.65 0.43
C LYS A 14 -7.76 -1.66 1.09
N ILE A 15 -6.88 -2.50 0.56
CA ILE A 15 -5.46 -2.47 0.92
C ILE A 15 -4.74 -1.55 -0.06
N ILE A 16 -3.91 -0.66 0.47
CA ILE A 16 -2.96 0.17 -0.29
C ILE A 16 -1.56 -0.36 0.03
N LEU A 17 -0.85 -0.78 -1.01
CA LEU A 17 0.54 -1.19 -0.92
C LEU A 17 1.43 -0.03 -1.36
N THR A 18 2.37 0.37 -0.49
CA THR A 18 3.41 1.33 -0.86
C THR A 18 4.69 0.56 -1.20
N GLU A 19 5.10 0.58 -2.47
CA GLU A 19 6.30 -0.10 -2.95
C GLU A 19 7.52 0.83 -2.89
N ILE A 20 8.64 0.33 -2.38
CA ILE A 20 9.97 0.90 -2.59
C ILE A 20 10.53 0.27 -3.86
N LEU A 21 10.88 1.13 -4.81
CA LEU A 21 11.54 0.71 -6.05
C LEU A 21 13.01 1.07 -5.97
N LEU A 22 13.86 0.07 -5.77
CA LEU A 22 15.30 0.25 -5.94
C LEU A 22 15.63 0.33 -7.42
N LYS A 23 16.31 1.40 -7.82
CA LYS A 23 16.61 1.74 -9.22
C LYS A 23 18.10 1.98 -9.38
N ASP A 24 18.67 1.39 -10.41
CA ASP A 24 20.06 1.61 -10.77
C ASP A 24 20.25 2.74 -11.75
N TYR A 25 21.33 3.49 -11.54
CA TYR A 25 21.75 4.58 -12.39
C TYR A 25 23.25 4.47 -12.66
N ASN A 26 23.67 4.86 -13.86
CA ASN A 26 25.07 5.20 -14.08
C ASN A 26 25.40 6.48 -13.30
N ILE A 27 26.62 6.60 -12.80
CA ILE A 27 27.06 7.77 -12.02
C ILE A 27 28.17 8.55 -12.73
N ASP A 28 28.22 9.86 -12.50
CA ASP A 28 29.30 10.73 -13.00
C ASP A 28 30.54 10.66 -12.09
N LYS A 29 31.61 11.38 -12.48
CA LYS A 29 32.85 11.47 -11.69
C LYS A 29 32.66 12.07 -10.29
N LYS A 30 31.52 12.70 -10.01
CA LYS A 30 31.15 13.29 -8.72
C LYS A 30 30.15 12.41 -7.95
N GLY A 31 29.83 11.22 -8.47
CA GLY A 31 28.88 10.28 -7.86
C GLY A 31 27.40 10.62 -8.08
N LYS A 32 27.08 11.52 -9.02
CA LYS A 32 25.68 11.89 -9.31
C LYS A 32 25.08 10.98 -10.37
N PRO A 33 23.79 10.59 -10.26
CA PRO A 33 23.13 9.76 -11.26
C PRO A 33 23.03 10.48 -12.60
N ILE A 34 23.30 9.76 -13.70
CA ILE A 34 23.22 10.25 -15.08
C ILE A 34 22.24 9.39 -15.89
N GLY A 35 21.44 10.05 -16.72
CA GLY A 35 20.62 9.39 -17.73
C GLY A 35 19.34 8.78 -17.17
N LYS A 36 18.74 7.88 -17.95
CA LYS A 36 17.53 7.16 -17.53
C LYS A 36 17.91 6.02 -16.61
N CYS A 37 17.03 5.73 -15.64
CA CYS A 37 17.08 4.53 -14.82
C CYS A 37 17.37 3.31 -15.70
N LEU A 38 18.38 2.53 -15.32
CA LEU A 38 18.64 1.25 -15.95
C LEU A 38 17.40 0.39 -15.67
N LYS A 39 16.78 -0.18 -16.71
CA LYS A 39 15.43 -0.79 -16.66
C LYS A 39 15.23 -1.90 -15.59
N LYS A 40 16.27 -2.32 -14.87
CA LYS A 40 16.17 -3.27 -13.77
C LYS A 40 15.83 -2.53 -12.49
N SER A 41 14.59 -2.66 -12.03
CA SER A 41 14.29 -2.50 -10.61
C SER A 41 15.01 -3.64 -9.89
N LEU A 42 16.01 -3.33 -9.07
CA LEU A 42 16.88 -4.32 -8.42
C LEU A 42 16.10 -5.26 -7.51
N SER A 43 15.13 -4.71 -6.79
CA SER A 43 14.20 -5.44 -5.95
C SER A 43 12.92 -4.63 -5.80
N LYS A 44 11.80 -5.33 -5.62
CA LYS A 44 10.55 -4.75 -5.16
C LYS A 44 10.41 -5.11 -3.69
N GLU A 45 10.45 -4.10 -2.84
CA GLU A 45 10.13 -4.26 -1.43
C GLU A 45 8.87 -3.45 -1.12
N TYR A 46 7.99 -4.01 -0.29
CA TYR A 46 6.83 -3.28 0.21
C TYR A 46 7.26 -2.53 1.47
N ASN A 47 7.15 -1.20 1.45
CA ASN A 47 7.43 -0.38 2.62
C ASN A 47 6.31 -0.52 3.65
N GLN A 48 5.06 -0.45 3.17
CA GLN A 48 3.89 -0.31 4.02
C GLN A 48 2.65 -0.93 3.38
N VAL A 49 1.84 -1.59 4.19
CA VAL A 49 0.53 -2.13 3.84
C VAL A 49 -0.52 -1.35 4.64
N ASN A 50 -1.28 -0.47 4.01
CA ASN A 50 -2.25 0.37 4.70
C ASN A 50 -3.67 -0.06 4.38
N TYR A 51 -4.59 0.07 5.33
CA TYR A 51 -6.03 -0.15 5.10
C TYR A 51 -6.72 1.17 4.85
N HIS A 52 -7.49 1.29 3.77
CA HIS A 52 -8.16 2.53 3.40
C HIS A 52 -9.65 2.31 3.21
N CYS A 53 -10.47 3.10 3.91
CA CYS A 53 -11.91 3.08 3.76
C CYS A 53 -12.34 3.98 2.59
N THR A 54 -13.02 3.40 1.59
CA THR A 54 -13.41 4.15 0.39
C THR A 54 -14.55 5.14 0.59
N LYS A 55 -15.24 5.10 1.74
CA LYS A 55 -16.40 5.96 2.02
C LYS A 55 -16.02 7.18 2.86
N CYS A 56 -15.33 6.97 3.98
CA CYS A 56 -14.89 8.08 4.85
C CYS A 56 -13.47 8.58 4.55
N GLY A 57 -12.71 7.90 3.68
CA GLY A 57 -11.35 8.30 3.31
C GLY A 57 -10.29 8.04 4.38
N ARG A 58 -10.66 7.49 5.55
CA ARG A 58 -9.69 7.18 6.61
C ARG A 58 -8.73 6.07 6.17
N SER A 59 -7.47 6.25 6.55
CA SER A 59 -6.39 5.31 6.32
C SER A 59 -5.81 4.86 7.65
N TYR A 60 -5.57 3.56 7.78
CA TYR A 60 -4.98 2.92 8.95
C TYR A 60 -3.65 2.28 8.54
N PHE A 61 -2.64 2.43 9.39
CA PHE A 61 -1.31 1.88 9.14
C PHE A 61 -1.29 0.36 9.31
N SER A 62 -0.26 -0.29 8.74
CA SER A 62 -0.08 -1.75 8.77
C SER A 62 -0.06 -2.34 10.18
N ASP A 63 0.42 -1.59 11.16
CA ASP A 63 0.49 -2.03 12.57
C ASP A 63 -0.89 -2.03 13.26
N THR A 64 -1.91 -1.42 12.65
CA THR A 64 -3.27 -1.44 13.17
C THR A 64 -3.91 -2.79 12.89
N LYS A 65 -4.39 -3.48 13.92
CA LYS A 65 -5.12 -4.75 13.70
C LYS A 65 -6.43 -4.45 13.00
N LEU A 66 -6.66 -5.11 11.86
CA LEU A 66 -7.83 -4.86 11.02
C LEU A 66 -9.16 -5.03 11.77
N VAL A 67 -9.23 -5.96 12.72
CA VAL A 67 -10.42 -6.21 13.55
C VAL A 67 -10.80 -5.05 14.48
N ASP A 68 -9.84 -4.19 14.83
CA ASP A 68 -10.10 -3.03 15.70
C ASP A 68 -10.81 -1.91 14.92
N VAL A 69 -10.57 -1.82 13.61
CA VAL A 69 -11.03 -0.71 12.75
C VAL A 69 -12.07 -1.13 11.71
N ALA A 70 -12.28 -2.42 11.54
CA ALA A 70 -13.20 -2.98 10.55
C ALA A 70 -13.85 -4.29 11.03
N LYS A 71 -14.98 -4.62 10.44
CA LYS A 71 -15.70 -5.91 10.61
C LYS A 71 -15.80 -6.64 9.27
N TRP A 72 -15.78 -7.96 9.31
CA TRP A 72 -16.01 -8.79 8.12
C TRP A 72 -17.50 -8.91 7.86
N GLN A 73 -17.92 -8.68 6.61
CA GLN A 73 -19.29 -8.86 6.16
C GLN A 73 -19.32 -9.95 5.10
N GLU A 74 -20.06 -11.02 5.38
CA GLU A 74 -20.33 -12.05 4.38
C GLU A 74 -21.30 -11.52 3.33
N LYS A 75 -21.05 -11.87 2.06
CA LYS A 75 -21.99 -11.60 0.99
C LYS A 75 -22.90 -12.82 0.89
N GLU A 76 -24.13 -12.70 1.40
CA GLU A 76 -25.17 -13.69 1.15
C GLU A 76 -25.44 -13.74 -0.36
N ARG A 77 -25.53 -14.96 -0.88
CA ARG A 77 -25.54 -15.26 -2.31
C ARG A 77 -26.92 -15.07 -2.91
#